data_AF-M6VQQ1-F1
#
_entry.id   AF-M6VQQ1-F1
#
_cell.length_a   1.000
_cell.length_b   1.000
_cell.length_c   1.000
_cell.angle_alpha   90.00
_cell.angle_beta   90.00
_cell.angle_gamma   90.00
#
_symmetry.space_group_name_H-M   'P 1'
#
loop_
_entity.id
_entity.type
_entity.pdbx_description
1 polymer ?
#
loop_
_entity_poly.entity_id
_entity_poly.type
_entity_poly.pdbx_seq_one_letter_code
_entity_poly.pdbx_strand_id
1 'polypeptide(L)'
;GKFIKPISNGLVEGKEVTPHFNQLLQKGRFYNRFIASGGRTTNGMMSILTGIPDRPGLTVVRTHQVLGNFSGIGNIFKKMGYDTYFVTGGDLSFDNKSTLMPHWGFDTVLGEKEIAKLGRFRLGAWGYDDADVLQLLHERISASKKPILGMALTLTTHYPYRTPSEKFRIFDPSTRDYDFLNVYNYADWAIHNFITQAEKSKYFKNTIFVFVADHTHHRYLDYYEDRNVPFLIYAPGKVAPALDETIASQLDVIPTILGLVGKKAVFSSMGRNLLAPGRTQTAYFAYGNLFGWIENDLFYLRFFDGEEDFSYNINPPREKNNFCNLDPKVCNEMSTKAKAYLNLSYELLNQNIVFPSEAELQKILSAPTNP
;
A
#
# COMPACT_ATOMS: atom_id res chain seq x y z
N GLY A 1 -4.02 9.26 5.88
CA GLY A 1 -5.36 9.58 5.35
C GLY A 1 -5.91 10.90 5.89
N LYS A 2 -5.90 11.09 7.21
CA LYS A 2 -6.56 12.22 7.92
C LYS A 2 -6.22 13.64 7.44
N PHE A 3 -5.14 13.88 6.71
CA PHE A 3 -4.79 15.23 6.23
C PHE A 3 -5.04 15.42 4.71
N ILE A 4 -5.84 14.54 4.11
CA ILE A 4 -6.17 14.53 2.68
C ILE A 4 -7.68 14.71 2.51
N LYS A 5 -8.11 15.57 1.58
CA LYS A 5 -9.51 15.75 1.20
C LYS A 5 -9.88 14.75 0.10
N PRO A 6 -11.02 14.02 0.13
CA PRO A 6 -12.16 14.14 1.05
C PRO A 6 -12.17 13.19 2.25
N ILE A 7 -11.06 12.53 2.63
CA ILE A 7 -11.05 11.71 3.86
C ILE A 7 -11.35 12.58 5.09
N SER A 8 -10.82 13.81 5.10
CA SER A 8 -11.19 14.87 6.04
C SER A 8 -11.24 16.23 5.31
N ASN A 9 -11.26 17.34 6.06
CA ASN A 9 -11.08 18.69 5.50
C ASN A 9 -9.64 18.97 5.04
N GLY A 10 -8.64 18.18 5.48
CA GLY A 10 -7.23 18.33 5.13
C GLY A 10 -6.54 19.58 5.69
N LEU A 11 -7.20 20.30 6.61
CA LEU A 11 -6.74 21.59 7.14
C LEU A 11 -6.19 21.45 8.57
N VAL A 12 -5.07 22.13 8.83
CA VAL A 12 -4.56 22.40 10.17
C VAL A 12 -4.32 23.90 10.29
N GLU A 13 -4.91 24.55 11.29
CA GLU A 13 -4.81 26.02 11.48
C GLU A 13 -5.14 26.83 10.20
N GLY A 14 -6.12 26.35 9.42
CA GLY A 14 -6.54 26.99 8.16
C GLY A 14 -5.62 26.76 6.95
N LYS A 15 -4.54 26.00 7.10
CA LYS A 15 -3.59 25.65 6.01
C LYS A 15 -3.83 24.21 5.55
N GLU A 16 -3.82 23.97 4.24
CA GLU A 16 -3.82 22.62 3.68
C GLU A 16 -2.45 21.95 3.90
N VAL A 17 -2.45 20.73 4.43
CA VAL A 17 -1.20 19.97 4.65
C VAL A 17 -0.69 19.32 3.36
N THR A 18 -1.60 18.94 2.46
CA THR A 18 -1.29 18.21 1.22
C THR A 18 -1.95 18.83 -0.04
N PRO A 19 -1.71 20.13 -0.31
CA PRO A 19 -2.41 20.86 -1.36
C PRO A 19 -2.21 20.25 -2.76
N HIS A 20 -1.03 19.72 -3.06
CA HIS A 20 -0.76 19.18 -4.39
C HIS A 20 -1.39 17.80 -4.60
N PHE A 21 -1.35 16.93 -3.58
CA PHE A 21 -1.99 15.63 -3.65
C PHE A 21 -3.51 15.78 -3.72
N ASN A 22 -4.10 16.69 -2.94
CA ASN A 22 -5.53 17.04 -3.04
C ASN A 22 -5.95 17.40 -4.48
N GLN A 23 -5.13 18.15 -5.22
CA GLN A 23 -5.37 18.45 -6.64
C GLN A 23 -5.19 17.22 -7.54
N LEU A 24 -4.19 16.40 -7.26
CA LEU A 24 -3.91 15.17 -8.02
C LEU A 24 -5.06 14.17 -7.90
N LEU A 25 -5.72 14.08 -6.75
CA LEU A 25 -6.88 13.21 -6.55
C LEU A 25 -8.01 13.47 -7.56
N GLN A 26 -8.20 14.74 -7.96
CA GLN A 26 -9.22 15.12 -8.94
C GLN A 26 -8.91 14.67 -10.37
N LYS A 27 -7.67 14.21 -10.62
CA LYS A 27 -7.22 13.74 -11.94
C LYS A 27 -7.27 12.22 -12.08
N GLY A 28 -7.52 11.47 -11.00
CA GLY A 28 -7.50 10.00 -11.01
C GLY A 28 -8.67 9.39 -10.26
N ARG A 29 -8.64 8.06 -10.12
CA ARG A 29 -9.61 7.32 -9.32
C ARG A 29 -9.07 7.15 -7.91
N PHE A 30 -9.68 7.84 -6.97
CA PHE A 30 -9.30 7.86 -5.56
C PHE A 30 -10.25 7.01 -4.73
N TYR A 31 -9.71 6.11 -3.92
CA TYR A 31 -10.47 5.30 -2.98
C TYR A 31 -10.30 5.88 -1.57
N ASN A 32 -11.39 6.41 -1.00
CA ASN A 32 -11.38 7.07 0.32
C ASN A 32 -11.65 6.10 1.49
N ARG A 33 -12.01 4.86 1.20
CA ARG A 33 -12.22 3.76 2.17
C ARG A 33 -11.25 2.61 1.88
N PHE A 34 -9.96 2.90 1.90
CA PHE A 34 -8.91 1.94 1.54
C PHE A 34 -8.08 1.57 2.76
N ILE A 35 -8.08 0.28 3.09
CA ILE A 35 -7.67 -0.23 4.40
C ILE A 35 -6.28 -0.85 4.31
N ALA A 36 -5.38 -0.36 5.16
CA ALA A 36 -4.07 -0.97 5.35
C ALA A 36 -4.25 -2.34 6.02
N SER A 37 -3.63 -3.36 5.43
CA SER A 37 -3.76 -4.74 5.93
C SER A 37 -2.99 -4.96 7.24
N GLY A 38 -2.12 -4.02 7.64
CA GLY A 38 -1.40 -4.02 8.91
C GLY A 38 -0.89 -2.63 9.30
N GLY A 39 -0.04 -2.58 10.33
CA GLY A 39 0.38 -1.32 10.98
C GLY A 39 1.86 -0.96 10.81
N ARG A 40 2.56 -1.56 9.85
CA ARG A 40 3.98 -1.28 9.56
C ARG A 40 4.26 -1.36 8.07
N THR A 41 5.33 -0.70 7.64
CA THR A 41 5.79 -0.71 6.25
C THR A 41 5.92 -2.12 5.70
N THR A 42 6.43 -3.06 6.49
CA THR A 42 6.59 -4.46 6.07
C THR A 42 5.26 -5.18 5.84
N ASN A 43 4.24 -4.91 6.68
CA ASN A 43 2.90 -5.48 6.49
C ASN A 43 2.25 -4.92 5.20
N GLY A 44 2.39 -3.61 4.99
CA GLY A 44 1.90 -2.92 3.80
C GLY A 44 2.58 -3.43 2.54
N MET A 45 3.92 -3.49 2.53
CA MET A 45 4.70 -4.02 1.42
C MET A 45 4.34 -5.47 1.10
N MET A 46 4.20 -6.35 2.10
CA MET A 46 3.82 -7.74 1.87
C MET A 46 2.46 -7.81 1.15
N SER A 47 1.47 -7.05 1.64
CA SER A 47 0.13 -7.01 1.05
C SER A 47 0.12 -6.44 -0.37
N ILE A 48 0.80 -5.31 -0.58
CA ILE A 48 0.85 -4.58 -1.86
C ILE A 48 1.63 -5.38 -2.91
N LEU A 49 2.74 -6.02 -2.53
CA LEU A 49 3.69 -6.65 -3.45
C LEU A 49 3.47 -8.14 -3.66
N THR A 50 2.67 -8.79 -2.82
CA THR A 50 2.37 -10.22 -2.97
C THR A 50 0.87 -10.54 -3.01
N GLY A 51 0.01 -9.60 -2.59
CA GLY A 51 -1.42 -9.83 -2.47
C GLY A 51 -1.81 -10.74 -1.30
N ILE A 52 -0.87 -11.05 -0.39
CA ILE A 52 -1.07 -11.88 0.81
C ILE A 52 -0.86 -10.99 2.04
N PRO A 53 -1.78 -11.00 3.02
CA PRO A 53 -1.62 -10.21 4.24
C PRO A 53 -0.54 -10.84 5.14
N ASP A 54 0.13 -9.99 5.91
CA ASP A 54 0.96 -10.45 7.02
C ASP A 54 0.07 -11.00 8.15
N ARG A 55 0.69 -11.67 9.11
CA ARG A 55 0.01 -12.24 10.27
C ARG A 55 0.15 -11.36 11.52
N PRO A 56 -0.76 -11.50 12.51
CA PRO A 56 -0.58 -10.93 13.84
C PRO A 56 0.74 -11.38 14.50
N GLY A 57 1.29 -10.51 15.34
CA GLY A 57 2.52 -10.74 16.10
C GLY A 57 3.77 -10.30 15.36
N LEU A 58 4.82 -11.14 15.39
CA LEU A 58 6.06 -10.86 14.68
C LEU A 58 5.83 -10.97 13.17
N THR A 59 6.07 -9.85 12.47
CA THR A 59 5.95 -9.75 11.01
C THR A 59 6.68 -10.89 10.29
N VAL A 60 6.01 -11.50 9.31
CA VAL A 60 6.51 -12.66 8.53
C VAL A 60 7.79 -12.33 7.80
N VAL A 61 8.06 -11.07 7.47
CA VAL A 61 9.32 -10.66 6.83
C VAL A 61 10.57 -10.99 7.66
N ARG A 62 10.40 -11.26 8.96
CA ARG A 62 11.46 -11.67 9.89
C ARG A 62 11.49 -13.17 10.16
N THR A 63 10.74 -13.97 9.41
CA THR A 63 10.70 -15.43 9.52
C THR A 63 11.06 -16.08 8.18
N HIS A 64 11.37 -17.37 8.18
CA HIS A 64 11.71 -18.08 6.95
C HIS A 64 10.53 -18.21 5.96
N GLN A 65 9.29 -18.08 6.44
CA GLN A 65 8.07 -18.26 5.64
C GLN A 65 7.97 -17.21 4.51
N VAL A 66 8.54 -16.02 4.68
CA VAL A 66 8.55 -14.97 3.63
C VAL A 66 9.38 -15.36 2.40
N LEU A 67 10.25 -16.35 2.53
CA LEU A 67 11.03 -16.90 1.42
C LEU A 67 10.28 -18.00 0.65
N GLY A 68 9.02 -18.25 1.01
CA GLY A 68 8.14 -19.15 0.29
C GLY A 68 7.87 -18.72 -1.16
N ASN A 69 7.14 -19.54 -1.90
CA ASN A 69 6.82 -19.28 -3.29
C ASN A 69 5.64 -18.30 -3.40
N PHE A 70 5.94 -17.01 -3.56
CA PHE A 70 4.94 -15.97 -3.79
C PHE A 70 4.89 -15.60 -5.27
N SER A 71 3.69 -15.29 -5.77
CA SER A 71 3.53 -14.51 -7.01
C SER A 71 3.78 -13.02 -6.72
N GLY A 72 5.01 -12.67 -6.36
CA GLY A 72 5.42 -11.27 -6.18
C GLY A 72 5.14 -10.45 -7.43
N ILE A 73 4.75 -9.19 -7.27
CA ILE A 73 4.37 -8.31 -8.39
C ILE A 73 5.50 -8.19 -9.42
N GLY A 74 6.76 -8.16 -8.99
CA GLY A 74 7.91 -8.18 -9.89
C GLY A 74 7.97 -9.47 -10.72
N ASN A 75 7.80 -10.63 -10.08
CA ASN A 75 7.77 -11.93 -10.78
C ASN A 75 6.65 -11.99 -11.82
N ILE A 76 5.46 -11.48 -11.50
CA ILE A 76 4.33 -11.42 -12.42
C ILE A 76 4.68 -10.55 -13.64
N PHE A 77 5.21 -9.34 -13.41
CA PHE A 77 5.53 -8.39 -14.47
C PHE A 77 6.71 -8.82 -15.34
N LYS A 78 7.73 -9.47 -14.75
CA LYS A 78 8.83 -10.08 -15.51
C LYS A 78 8.33 -11.12 -16.50
N LYS A 79 7.41 -12.00 -16.09
CA LYS A 79 6.78 -12.98 -17.00
C LYS A 79 6.00 -12.31 -18.14
N MET A 80 5.50 -11.09 -17.94
CA MET A 80 4.85 -10.28 -18.98
C MET A 80 5.84 -9.45 -19.84
N GLY A 81 7.15 -9.63 -19.65
CA GLY A 81 8.21 -8.97 -20.40
C GLY A 81 8.57 -7.56 -19.94
N TYR A 82 8.22 -7.19 -18.70
CA TYR A 82 8.60 -5.91 -18.11
C TYR A 82 9.96 -5.99 -17.43
N ASP A 83 10.71 -4.89 -17.47
CA ASP A 83 11.81 -4.67 -16.53
C ASP A 83 11.22 -4.31 -15.15
N THR A 84 11.87 -4.72 -14.07
CA THR A 84 11.41 -4.42 -12.70
C THR A 84 12.46 -3.67 -11.90
N TYR A 85 12.03 -2.58 -11.27
CA TYR A 85 12.91 -1.64 -10.57
C TYR A 85 12.31 -1.23 -9.23
N PHE A 86 13.10 -1.35 -8.17
CA PHE A 86 12.78 -0.89 -6.83
C PHE A 86 13.83 0.11 -6.36
N VAL A 87 13.39 1.22 -5.77
CA VAL A 87 14.26 2.22 -5.15
C VAL A 87 13.70 2.69 -3.82
N THR A 88 14.58 2.83 -2.83
CA THR A 88 14.27 3.46 -1.55
C THR A 88 15.47 4.27 -1.07
N GLY A 89 15.24 5.27 -0.22
CA GLY A 89 16.33 6.08 0.32
C GLY A 89 17.10 5.40 1.46
N GLY A 90 16.53 4.36 2.08
CA GLY A 90 17.08 3.73 3.28
C GLY A 90 17.93 2.48 3.02
N ASP A 91 18.51 1.94 4.09
CA ASP A 91 19.28 0.69 4.02
C ASP A 91 18.37 -0.51 3.65
N LEU A 92 18.81 -1.26 2.64
CA LEU A 92 18.16 -2.49 2.19
C LEU A 92 18.30 -3.62 3.22
N SER A 93 19.30 -3.59 4.10
CA SER A 93 19.44 -4.60 5.16
C SER A 93 18.30 -4.52 6.18
N PHE A 94 17.75 -3.32 6.38
CA PHE A 94 16.64 -3.10 7.31
C PHE A 94 15.39 -3.85 6.82
N ASP A 95 14.76 -4.62 7.71
CA ASP A 95 13.60 -5.48 7.41
C ASP A 95 13.80 -6.37 6.16
N ASN A 96 15.02 -6.86 5.95
CA ASN A 96 15.37 -7.85 4.93
C ASN A 96 15.08 -7.45 3.46
N LYS A 97 14.95 -6.16 3.15
CA LYS A 97 14.61 -5.69 1.79
C LYS A 97 15.62 -6.15 0.73
N SER A 98 16.90 -6.29 1.08
CA SER A 98 17.96 -6.79 0.18
C SER A 98 17.69 -8.21 -0.33
N THR A 99 16.96 -9.01 0.45
CA THR A 99 16.57 -10.38 0.09
C THR A 99 15.17 -10.41 -0.51
N LEU A 100 14.23 -9.66 0.08
CA LEU A 100 12.82 -9.72 -0.31
C LEU A 100 12.54 -9.08 -1.66
N MET A 101 13.17 -7.96 -2.00
CA MET A 101 12.88 -7.29 -3.28
C MET A 101 13.31 -8.15 -4.47
N PRO A 102 14.52 -8.75 -4.51
CA PRO A 102 14.86 -9.73 -5.54
C PRO A 102 13.94 -10.97 -5.53
N HIS A 103 13.60 -11.49 -4.35
CA HIS A 103 12.71 -12.66 -4.21
C HIS A 103 11.31 -12.41 -4.80
N TRP A 104 10.77 -11.21 -4.60
CA TRP A 104 9.50 -10.79 -5.20
C TRP A 104 9.61 -10.29 -6.65
N GLY A 105 10.81 -10.41 -7.23
CA GLY A 105 11.05 -10.28 -8.67
C GLY A 105 11.48 -8.89 -9.14
N PHE A 106 12.10 -8.08 -8.29
CA PHE A 106 12.75 -6.84 -8.71
C PHE A 106 14.18 -7.11 -9.19
N ASP A 107 14.44 -6.88 -10.48
CA ASP A 107 15.75 -7.12 -11.11
C ASP A 107 16.80 -6.09 -10.69
N THR A 108 16.35 -4.86 -10.44
CA THR A 108 17.22 -3.77 -10.00
C THR A 108 16.67 -3.20 -8.71
N VAL A 109 17.48 -3.23 -7.64
CA VAL A 109 17.12 -2.78 -6.30
C VAL A 109 18.17 -1.79 -5.82
N LEU A 110 17.74 -0.55 -5.55
CA LEU A 110 18.60 0.51 -5.03
C LEU A 110 18.14 0.89 -3.61
N GLY A 111 19.08 0.90 -2.67
CA GLY A 111 18.91 1.58 -1.39
C GLY A 111 20.05 2.55 -1.13
N GLU A 112 20.23 2.90 0.15
CA GLU A 112 21.20 3.88 0.60
C GLU A 112 22.61 3.66 0.02
N LYS A 113 23.15 2.44 0.11
CA LYS A 113 24.51 2.12 -0.34
C LYS A 113 24.67 2.22 -1.86
N GLU A 114 23.64 1.88 -2.62
CA GLU A 114 23.65 1.98 -4.09
C GLU A 114 23.52 3.44 -4.53
N ILE A 115 22.66 4.22 -3.87
CA ILE A 115 22.47 5.65 -4.15
C ILE A 115 23.73 6.44 -3.81
N ALA A 116 24.43 6.09 -2.71
CA ALA A 116 25.67 6.75 -2.32
C ALA A 116 26.75 6.71 -3.40
N LYS A 117 26.82 5.62 -4.19
CA LYS A 117 27.78 5.47 -5.30
C LYS A 117 27.57 6.48 -6.42
N LEU A 118 26.38 7.11 -6.51
CA LEU A 118 26.08 8.13 -7.50
C LEU A 118 26.72 9.49 -7.16
N GLY A 119 27.09 9.72 -5.90
CA GLY A 119 27.84 10.91 -5.47
C GLY A 119 27.16 12.27 -5.67
N ARG A 120 25.84 12.30 -5.85
CA ARG A 120 25.09 13.55 -6.19
C ARG A 120 23.92 13.90 -5.27
N PHE A 121 23.69 13.10 -4.22
CA PHE A 121 22.60 13.29 -3.27
C PHE A 121 23.15 13.36 -1.84
N ARG A 122 22.38 13.97 -0.94
CA ARG A 122 22.76 14.13 0.46
C ARG A 122 21.89 13.22 1.33
N LEU A 123 22.51 12.59 2.33
CA LEU A 123 21.78 11.81 3.33
C LEU A 123 20.93 12.73 4.23
N GLY A 124 19.66 12.39 4.34
CA GLY A 124 18.70 12.94 5.30
C GLY A 124 18.77 12.24 6.65
N ALA A 125 17.71 12.34 7.45
CA ALA A 125 17.69 11.80 8.82
C ALA A 125 17.60 10.27 8.89
N TRP A 126 16.95 9.63 7.90
CA TRP A 126 16.74 8.17 7.83
C TRP A 126 17.39 7.49 6.63
N GLY A 127 17.88 8.28 5.68
CA GLY A 127 18.33 7.85 4.36
C GLY A 127 18.19 9.02 3.38
N TYR A 128 18.24 8.75 2.09
CA TYR A 128 18.00 9.76 1.06
C TYR A 128 16.55 10.24 1.06
N ASP A 129 16.35 11.53 0.78
CA ASP A 129 15.04 12.15 0.87
C ASP A 129 14.13 11.76 -0.31
N ASP A 130 12.81 11.86 -0.10
CA ASP A 130 11.80 11.35 -1.06
C ASP A 130 11.93 11.93 -2.47
N ALA A 131 12.31 13.20 -2.62
CA ALA A 131 12.52 13.82 -3.91
C ALA A 131 13.68 13.19 -4.70
N ASP A 132 14.76 12.78 -4.03
CA ASP A 132 15.90 12.12 -4.66
C ASP A 132 15.52 10.70 -5.14
N VAL A 133 14.80 9.96 -4.29
CA VAL A 133 14.27 8.62 -4.60
C VAL A 133 13.31 8.67 -5.79
N LEU A 134 12.39 9.63 -5.80
CA LEU A 134 11.44 9.82 -6.90
C LEU A 134 12.12 10.33 -8.17
N GLN A 135 13.19 11.14 -8.06
CA GLN A 135 14.01 11.54 -9.20
C GLN A 135 14.68 10.33 -9.85
N LEU A 136 15.26 9.41 -9.05
CA LEU A 136 15.86 8.17 -9.56
C LEU A 136 14.84 7.28 -10.27
N LEU A 137 13.63 7.17 -9.71
CA LEU A 137 12.52 6.47 -10.36
C LEU A 137 12.18 7.12 -11.73
N HIS A 138 12.03 8.44 -11.76
CA HIS A 138 11.74 9.19 -13.00
C HIS A 138 12.81 8.97 -14.08
N GLU A 139 14.08 9.08 -13.71
CA GLU A 139 15.21 8.88 -14.62
C GLU A 139 15.23 7.45 -15.17
N ARG A 140 15.01 6.45 -14.31
CA ARG A 140 14.97 5.04 -14.71
C ARG A 140 13.84 4.75 -15.70
N ILE A 141 12.64 5.25 -15.43
CA ILE A 141 11.49 5.07 -16.34
C ILE A 141 11.74 5.81 -17.66
N SER A 142 12.26 7.04 -17.61
CA SER A 142 12.56 7.84 -18.80
C SER A 142 13.58 7.19 -19.74
N ALA A 143 14.58 6.52 -19.17
CA ALA A 143 15.63 5.83 -19.92
C ALA A 143 15.21 4.43 -20.40
N SER A 144 14.09 3.89 -19.92
CA SER A 144 13.67 2.52 -20.23
C SER A 144 13.20 2.40 -21.69
N LYS A 145 13.73 1.38 -22.37
CA LYS A 145 13.28 0.99 -23.72
C LYS A 145 12.20 -0.07 -23.71
N LYS A 146 12.01 -0.73 -22.56
CA LYS A 146 11.01 -1.76 -22.32
C LYS A 146 9.91 -1.23 -21.39
N PRO A 147 8.71 -1.83 -21.40
CA PRO A 147 7.74 -1.52 -20.36
C PRO A 147 8.36 -1.86 -18.99
N ILE A 148 8.10 -1.02 -17.98
CA ILE A 148 8.76 -1.12 -16.67
C ILE A 148 7.73 -1.10 -15.54
N LEU A 149 7.91 -1.98 -14.56
CA LEU A 149 7.31 -1.88 -13.24
C LEU A 149 8.34 -1.17 -12.34
N GLY A 150 8.10 0.10 -12.07
CA GLY A 150 8.93 0.90 -11.17
C GLY A 150 8.22 1.12 -9.82
N MET A 151 8.92 0.88 -8.72
CA MET A 151 8.44 1.14 -7.36
C MET A 151 9.43 2.03 -6.62
N ALA A 152 8.93 3.11 -6.03
CA ALA A 152 9.65 3.90 -5.05
C ALA A 152 9.01 3.67 -3.67
N LEU A 153 9.82 3.36 -2.67
CA LEU A 153 9.43 3.39 -1.25
C LEU A 153 10.02 4.64 -0.60
N THR A 154 9.15 5.60 -0.32
CA THR A 154 9.47 6.86 0.39
C THR A 154 9.83 6.60 1.84
N LEU A 155 10.55 7.53 2.46
CA LEU A 155 11.14 7.39 3.78
C LEU A 155 11.11 8.67 4.62
N THR A 156 11.08 9.87 4.02
CA THR A 156 11.29 11.12 4.79
C THR A 156 10.23 11.32 5.87
N THR A 157 8.99 10.83 5.68
CA THR A 157 7.88 10.81 6.66
C THR A 157 8.09 9.85 7.84
N HIS A 158 9.30 9.81 8.41
CA HIS A 158 9.67 8.98 9.56
C HIS A 158 10.28 9.83 10.69
N TYR A 159 10.00 9.48 11.95
CA TYR A 159 10.53 10.17 13.13
C TYR A 159 12.07 10.16 13.11
N PRO A 160 12.81 11.28 13.18
CA PRO A 160 12.43 12.50 13.89
C PRO A 160 11.76 13.59 13.03
N TYR A 161 11.17 13.24 11.88
CA TYR A 161 10.42 14.15 11.01
C TYR A 161 11.19 15.42 10.67
N ARG A 162 12.38 15.23 10.11
CA ARG A 162 13.25 16.33 9.66
C ARG A 162 12.97 16.67 8.20
N THR A 163 12.51 17.91 7.95
CA THR A 163 12.39 18.45 6.59
C THR A 163 13.78 18.69 5.95
N PRO A 164 13.97 18.43 4.64
CA PRO A 164 15.24 18.70 3.96
C PRO A 164 15.59 20.18 3.81
N SER A 165 14.59 21.06 3.84
CA SER A 165 14.73 22.51 3.71
C SER A 165 13.68 23.23 4.56
N GLU A 166 14.03 24.42 5.03
CA GLU A 166 13.14 25.25 5.86
C GLU A 166 11.90 25.74 5.12
N LYS A 167 11.95 25.82 3.78
CA LYS A 167 10.80 26.23 2.96
C LYS A 167 9.56 25.32 3.11
N PHE A 168 9.76 24.10 3.61
CA PHE A 168 8.67 23.14 3.83
C PHE A 168 8.07 23.25 5.25
N ARG A 169 8.66 24.07 6.12
CA ARG A 169 8.19 24.28 7.50
C ARG A 169 7.10 25.35 7.54
N ILE A 170 5.89 24.95 7.18
CA ILE A 170 4.70 25.84 7.12
C ILE A 170 3.94 25.91 8.45
N PHE A 171 4.22 25.01 9.39
CA PHE A 171 3.67 24.97 10.75
C PHE A 171 4.75 25.30 11.79
N ASP A 172 4.38 26.16 12.74
CA ASP A 172 5.25 26.61 13.83
C ASP A 172 5.39 25.54 14.94
N PRO A 173 6.47 25.57 15.74
CA PRO A 173 6.66 24.63 16.85
C PRO A 173 5.54 24.59 17.90
N SER A 174 4.69 25.62 17.96
CA SER A 174 3.50 25.65 18.81
C SER A 174 2.35 24.78 18.29
N THR A 175 2.31 24.48 16.99
CA THR A 175 1.33 23.58 16.39
C THR A 175 1.62 22.14 16.84
N ARG A 176 0.59 21.43 17.28
CA ARG A 176 0.72 20.02 17.66
C ARG A 176 1.18 19.19 16.46
N ASP A 177 2.18 18.32 16.66
CA ASP A 177 2.80 17.49 15.61
C ASP A 177 3.35 18.30 14.41
N TYR A 178 3.77 19.56 14.62
CA TYR A 178 4.27 20.44 13.54
C TYR A 178 5.39 19.80 12.70
N ASP A 179 6.28 19.04 13.32
CA ASP A 179 7.40 18.35 12.67
C ASP A 179 6.90 17.32 11.65
N PHE A 180 5.98 16.45 12.09
CA PHE A 180 5.30 15.49 11.22
C PHE A 180 4.53 16.20 10.10
N LEU A 181 3.74 17.22 10.42
CA LEU A 181 2.93 17.96 9.43
C LEU A 181 3.81 18.63 8.36
N ASN A 182 4.93 19.22 8.76
CA ASN A 182 5.88 19.86 7.86
C ASN A 182 6.58 18.86 6.93
N VAL A 183 6.91 17.67 7.44
CA VAL A 183 7.43 16.60 6.60
C VAL A 183 6.36 16.00 5.69
N TYR A 184 5.12 15.92 6.14
CA TYR A 184 4.01 15.45 5.31
C TYR A 184 3.75 16.42 4.13
N ASN A 185 3.86 17.74 4.38
CA ASN A 185 3.86 18.78 3.34
C ASN A 185 5.08 18.66 2.39
N TYR A 186 6.26 18.27 2.89
CA TYR A 186 7.40 17.96 2.02
C TYR A 186 7.12 16.76 1.10
N ALA A 187 6.54 15.67 1.62
CA ALA A 187 6.20 14.49 0.84
C ALA A 187 5.16 14.81 -0.25
N ASP A 188 4.17 15.65 0.07
CA ASP A 188 3.20 16.20 -0.90
C ASP A 188 3.91 16.91 -2.07
N TRP A 189 4.84 17.80 -1.75
CA TRP A 189 5.65 18.49 -2.76
C TRP A 189 6.55 17.53 -3.57
N ALA A 190 7.15 16.52 -2.93
CA ALA A 190 8.02 15.55 -3.62
C ALA A 190 7.22 14.76 -4.67
N ILE A 191 6.00 14.32 -4.33
CA ILE A 191 5.07 13.67 -5.26
C ILE A 191 4.67 14.63 -6.39
N HIS A 192 4.36 15.89 -6.06
CA HIS A 192 4.03 16.91 -7.05
C HIS A 192 5.17 17.15 -8.05
N ASN A 193 6.39 17.25 -7.54
CA ASN A 193 7.59 17.44 -8.36
C ASN A 193 7.84 16.23 -9.27
N PHE A 194 7.63 15.01 -8.78
CA PHE A 194 7.69 13.80 -9.59
C PHE A 194 6.66 13.79 -10.72
N ILE A 195 5.38 14.07 -10.42
CA ILE A 195 4.33 14.14 -11.44
C ILE A 195 4.57 15.27 -12.44
N THR A 196 5.05 16.43 -12.00
CA THR A 196 5.38 17.56 -12.90
C THR A 196 6.50 17.19 -13.88
N GLN A 197 7.51 16.44 -13.43
CA GLN A 197 8.55 15.92 -14.33
C GLN A 197 8.00 14.83 -15.26
N ALA A 198 7.14 13.94 -14.73
CA ALA A 198 6.49 12.92 -15.50
C ALA A 198 5.61 13.52 -16.61
N GLU A 199 4.81 14.56 -16.33
CA GLU A 199 3.94 15.25 -17.31
C GLU A 199 4.72 15.78 -18.53
N LYS A 200 6.00 16.10 -18.37
CA LYS A 200 6.90 16.58 -19.43
C LYS A 200 7.60 15.44 -20.19
N SER A 201 7.47 14.20 -19.73
CA SER A 201 8.16 13.04 -20.28
C SER A 201 7.34 12.35 -21.38
N LYS A 202 8.01 11.55 -22.22
CA LYS A 202 7.35 10.75 -23.25
C LYS A 202 6.53 9.59 -22.67
N TYR A 203 6.85 9.12 -21.45
CA TYR A 203 6.20 7.95 -20.87
C TYR A 203 4.83 8.29 -20.26
N PHE A 204 4.58 9.55 -19.90
CA PHE A 204 3.43 9.98 -19.09
C PHE A 204 2.08 9.40 -19.52
N LYS A 205 1.72 9.59 -20.80
CA LYS A 205 0.42 9.16 -21.35
C LYS A 205 0.27 7.64 -21.41
N ASN A 206 1.37 6.89 -21.27
CA ASN A 206 1.37 5.44 -21.31
C ASN A 206 1.81 4.81 -19.98
N THR A 207 1.61 5.51 -18.86
CA THR A 207 1.94 5.02 -17.52
C THR A 207 0.70 4.99 -16.63
N ILE A 208 0.59 3.94 -15.83
CA ILE A 208 -0.35 3.85 -14.72
C ILE A 208 0.45 4.22 -13.48
N PHE A 209 0.16 5.38 -12.90
CA PHE A 209 0.70 5.80 -11.62
C PHE A 209 -0.21 5.26 -10.51
N VAL A 210 0.37 4.62 -9.52
CA VAL A 210 -0.35 4.08 -8.36
C VAL A 210 0.29 4.66 -7.11
N PHE A 211 -0.50 5.41 -6.36
CA PHE A 211 -0.11 5.95 -5.06
C PHE A 211 -0.84 5.17 -3.99
N VAL A 212 -0.08 4.45 -3.18
CA VAL A 212 -0.60 3.62 -2.09
C VAL A 212 0.24 3.87 -0.85
N ALA A 213 -0.42 4.24 0.24
CA ALA A 213 0.24 4.33 1.53
C ALA A 213 0.37 2.94 2.18
N ASP A 214 1.42 2.75 2.96
CA ASP A 214 1.75 1.49 3.63
C ASP A 214 1.00 1.31 4.96
N HIS A 215 0.95 2.34 5.81
CA HIS A 215 0.15 2.39 7.04
C HIS A 215 -0.08 3.85 7.50
N THR A 216 -0.74 4.03 8.64
CA THR A 216 -0.94 5.36 9.26
C THR A 216 0.15 5.68 10.28
N HIS A 217 0.16 6.89 10.82
CA HIS A 217 1.12 7.30 11.85
C HIS A 217 0.73 6.85 13.27
N HIS A 218 -0.41 6.17 13.45
CA HIS A 218 -0.87 5.63 14.75
C HIS A 218 -1.03 6.65 15.89
N ARG A 219 -1.35 7.92 15.58
CA ARG A 219 -1.52 8.97 16.60
C ARG A 219 -2.88 9.64 16.48
N TYR A 220 -3.65 9.70 17.57
CA TYR A 220 -4.91 10.45 17.61
C TYR A 220 -5.90 10.03 16.50
N LEU A 221 -5.97 8.72 16.26
CA LEU A 221 -6.84 8.06 15.30
C LEU A 221 -7.72 7.05 16.07
N ASP A 222 -8.98 6.91 15.66
CA ASP A 222 -9.79 5.77 16.06
C ASP A 222 -9.34 4.48 15.32
N TYR A 223 -9.87 3.30 15.70
CA TYR A 223 -9.43 2.03 15.11
C TYR A 223 -9.63 1.93 13.59
N TYR A 224 -10.65 2.58 13.04
CA TYR A 224 -10.90 2.61 11.60
C TYR A 224 -9.95 3.60 10.91
N GLU A 225 -9.84 4.82 11.44
CA GLU A 225 -8.94 5.85 10.93
C GLU A 225 -7.49 5.39 10.90
N ASP A 226 -7.08 4.62 11.90
CA ASP A 226 -5.76 4.03 12.07
C ASP A 226 -5.38 3.03 10.96
N ARG A 227 -6.36 2.59 10.17
CA ARG A 227 -6.18 1.71 9.01
C ARG A 227 -6.58 2.36 7.69
N ASN A 228 -7.34 3.45 7.69
CA ASN A 228 -7.76 4.09 6.44
C ASN A 228 -6.62 4.95 5.85
N VAL A 229 -6.04 4.46 4.75
CA VAL A 229 -4.88 5.03 4.07
C VAL A 229 -5.25 5.44 2.63
N PRO A 230 -4.62 6.50 2.06
CA PRO A 230 -4.96 6.94 0.71
C PRO A 230 -4.55 5.91 -0.35
N PHE A 231 -5.43 5.71 -1.33
CA PHE A 231 -5.14 4.94 -2.55
C PHE A 231 -5.65 5.66 -3.79
N LEU A 232 -4.74 6.03 -4.69
CA LEU A 232 -5.03 6.73 -5.93
C LEU A 232 -4.45 5.96 -7.11
N ILE A 233 -5.29 5.72 -8.11
CA ILE A 233 -4.85 5.27 -9.43
C ILE A 233 -4.97 6.45 -10.40
N TYR A 234 -3.86 6.85 -10.98
CA TYR A 234 -3.80 7.89 -12.01
C TYR A 234 -3.19 7.34 -13.29
N ALA A 235 -4.00 7.22 -14.34
CA ALA A 235 -3.56 6.79 -15.66
C ALA A 235 -4.16 7.73 -16.72
N PRO A 236 -3.44 8.78 -17.15
CA PRO A 236 -3.96 9.80 -18.05
C PRO A 236 -4.62 9.21 -19.30
N GLY A 237 -5.91 9.48 -19.50
CA GLY A 237 -6.68 9.00 -20.65
C GLY A 237 -7.08 7.52 -20.62
N LYS A 238 -6.71 6.76 -19.57
CA LYS A 238 -7.06 5.33 -19.41
C LYS A 238 -7.98 5.08 -18.22
N VAL A 239 -7.86 5.87 -17.16
CA VAL A 239 -8.72 5.80 -15.98
C VAL A 239 -9.44 7.14 -15.81
N ALA A 240 -10.77 7.10 -15.83
CA ALA A 240 -11.59 8.28 -15.59
C ALA A 240 -11.48 8.72 -14.11
N PRO A 241 -11.34 10.02 -13.83
CA PRO A 241 -11.35 10.52 -12.47
C PRO A 241 -12.63 10.17 -11.73
N ALA A 242 -12.52 9.76 -10.47
CA ALA A 242 -13.66 9.47 -9.62
C ALA A 242 -13.25 9.41 -8.15
N LEU A 243 -14.14 9.84 -7.27
CA LEU A 243 -14.14 9.41 -5.88
C LEU A 243 -14.88 8.07 -5.80
N ASP A 244 -14.18 7.03 -5.37
CA ASP A 244 -14.73 5.69 -5.22
C ASP A 244 -14.81 5.32 -3.73
N GLU A 245 -16.03 5.11 -3.25
CA GLU A 245 -16.27 4.82 -1.83
C GLU A 245 -16.34 3.32 -1.53
N THR A 246 -15.96 2.48 -2.50
CA THR A 246 -15.85 1.03 -2.28
C THR A 246 -14.85 0.74 -1.16
N ILE A 247 -15.28 -0.03 -0.15
CA ILE A 247 -14.36 -0.57 0.85
C ILE A 247 -13.40 -1.54 0.16
N ALA A 248 -12.11 -1.22 0.24
CA ALA A 248 -11.03 -1.93 -0.40
C ALA A 248 -9.81 -2.02 0.53
N SER A 249 -8.79 -2.78 0.14
CA SER A 249 -7.58 -2.97 0.93
C SER A 249 -6.32 -3.08 0.07
N GLN A 250 -5.16 -3.04 0.73
CA GLN A 250 -3.86 -3.27 0.07
C GLN A 250 -3.75 -4.59 -0.69
N LEU A 251 -4.54 -5.60 -0.32
CA LEU A 251 -4.59 -6.88 -1.02
C LEU A 251 -5.13 -6.72 -2.46
N ASP A 252 -5.97 -5.72 -2.69
CA ASP A 252 -6.66 -5.47 -3.96
C ASP A 252 -5.75 -4.80 -5.01
N VAL A 253 -4.52 -4.40 -4.65
CA VAL A 253 -3.61 -3.65 -5.52
C VAL A 253 -3.18 -4.47 -6.75
N ILE A 254 -2.64 -5.68 -6.55
CA ILE A 254 -2.16 -6.52 -7.67
C ILE A 254 -3.28 -6.85 -8.65
N PRO A 255 -4.43 -7.41 -8.24
CA PRO A 255 -5.51 -7.73 -9.18
C PRO A 255 -6.02 -6.49 -9.94
N THR A 256 -6.08 -5.33 -9.29
CA THR A 256 -6.54 -4.08 -9.91
C THR A 256 -5.55 -3.56 -10.96
N ILE A 257 -4.25 -3.58 -10.65
CA ILE A 257 -3.20 -3.18 -11.60
C ILE A 257 -3.22 -4.13 -12.81
N LEU A 258 -3.32 -5.44 -12.59
CA LEU A 258 -3.36 -6.41 -13.69
C LEU A 258 -4.59 -6.21 -14.59
N GLY A 259 -5.74 -5.89 -13.99
CA GLY A 259 -6.95 -5.51 -14.73
C GLY A 259 -6.75 -4.32 -15.65
N LEU A 260 -5.94 -3.33 -15.26
CA LEU A 260 -5.61 -2.16 -16.08
C LEU A 260 -4.56 -2.44 -17.14
N VAL A 261 -3.58 -3.28 -16.84
CA VAL A 261 -2.53 -3.69 -17.80
C VAL A 261 -3.14 -4.49 -18.95
N GLY A 262 -4.23 -5.21 -18.71
CA GLY A 262 -4.99 -5.92 -19.75
C GLY A 262 -4.25 -7.12 -20.36
N LYS A 263 -3.19 -7.60 -19.72
CA LYS A 263 -2.46 -8.81 -20.11
C LYS A 263 -2.91 -9.99 -19.24
N LYS A 264 -3.00 -11.18 -19.83
CA LYS A 264 -3.21 -12.42 -19.08
C LYS A 264 -1.99 -12.68 -18.20
N ALA A 265 -2.24 -12.95 -16.93
CA ALA A 265 -1.21 -13.30 -15.95
C ALA A 265 -1.75 -14.39 -15.03
N VAL A 266 -0.87 -15.30 -14.60
CA VAL A 266 -1.18 -16.27 -13.55
C VAL A 266 -0.54 -15.78 -12.26
N PHE A 267 -1.34 -15.66 -11.21
CA PHE A 267 -0.94 -15.14 -9.92
C PHE A 267 -1.87 -15.69 -8.82
N SER A 268 -1.41 -15.63 -7.58
CA SER A 268 -2.21 -15.85 -6.38
C SER A 268 -2.33 -14.55 -5.62
N SER A 269 -3.51 -14.25 -5.10
CA SER A 269 -3.77 -13.07 -4.26
C SER A 269 -5.04 -13.29 -3.47
N MET A 270 -5.13 -12.69 -2.29
CA MET A 270 -6.32 -12.64 -1.45
C MET A 270 -7.16 -11.37 -1.67
N GLY A 271 -6.81 -10.54 -2.66
CA GLY A 271 -7.57 -9.37 -3.05
C GLY A 271 -8.39 -9.57 -4.33
N ARG A 272 -9.08 -8.51 -4.75
CA ARG A 272 -9.93 -8.46 -5.96
C ARG A 272 -9.60 -7.28 -6.84
N ASN A 273 -10.00 -7.38 -8.11
CA ASN A 273 -9.89 -6.26 -9.05
C ASN A 273 -10.99 -5.22 -8.74
N LEU A 274 -10.60 -4.03 -8.28
CA LEU A 274 -11.52 -2.96 -7.90
C LEU A 274 -12.24 -2.31 -9.09
N LEU A 275 -11.79 -2.58 -10.32
CA LEU A 275 -12.44 -2.11 -11.53
C LEU A 275 -13.38 -3.14 -12.15
N ALA A 276 -13.43 -4.35 -11.59
CA ALA A 276 -14.35 -5.38 -12.04
C ALA A 276 -15.80 -5.07 -11.62
N PRO A 277 -16.80 -5.41 -12.45
CA PRO A 277 -18.20 -5.35 -12.06
C PRO A 277 -18.51 -6.39 -10.97
N GLY A 278 -19.51 -6.12 -10.13
CA GLY A 278 -19.96 -7.08 -9.10
C GLY A 278 -18.97 -7.35 -7.98
N ARG A 279 -17.94 -6.51 -7.81
CA ARG A 279 -16.96 -6.64 -6.73
C ARG A 279 -17.61 -6.52 -5.36
N THR A 280 -17.13 -7.33 -4.42
CA THR A 280 -17.50 -7.22 -3.00
C THR A 280 -16.79 -6.03 -2.34
N GLN A 281 -17.39 -5.45 -1.30
CA GLN A 281 -16.85 -4.31 -0.57
C GLN A 281 -16.40 -4.76 0.82
N THR A 282 -15.14 -5.19 0.93
CA THR A 282 -14.64 -5.73 2.20
C THR A 282 -13.20 -5.30 2.48
N ALA A 283 -12.72 -5.51 3.69
CA ALA A 283 -11.31 -5.42 3.99
C ALA A 283 -10.93 -6.35 5.13
N TYR A 284 -9.79 -7.01 5.00
CA TYR A 284 -9.15 -7.74 6.08
C TYR A 284 -7.94 -6.95 6.59
N PHE A 285 -7.69 -7.00 7.90
CA PHE A 285 -6.48 -6.44 8.49
C PHE A 285 -6.02 -7.25 9.70
N ALA A 286 -4.73 -7.21 9.96
CA ALA A 286 -4.07 -7.85 11.09
C ALA A 286 -2.84 -7.04 11.52
N TYR A 287 -2.69 -6.79 12.82
CA TYR A 287 -1.54 -6.08 13.36
C TYR A 287 -1.36 -6.37 14.84
N GLY A 288 -0.12 -6.54 15.33
CA GLY A 288 0.12 -6.78 16.75
C GLY A 288 -0.67 -7.98 17.27
N ASN A 289 -1.50 -7.80 18.29
CA ASN A 289 -2.35 -8.83 18.88
C ASN A 289 -3.81 -8.77 18.40
N LEU A 290 -4.11 -8.19 17.23
CA LEU A 290 -5.47 -8.10 16.72
C LEU A 290 -5.60 -8.49 15.24
N PHE A 291 -6.83 -8.80 14.85
CA PHE A 291 -7.26 -8.95 13.46
C PHE A 291 -8.71 -8.50 13.31
N GLY A 292 -9.14 -8.23 12.07
CA GLY A 292 -10.49 -7.76 11.84
C GLY A 292 -10.95 -7.82 10.39
N TRP A 293 -12.23 -7.48 10.23
CA TRP A 293 -12.96 -7.51 8.97
C TRP A 293 -13.87 -6.30 8.86
N ILE A 294 -13.94 -5.72 7.67
CA ILE A 294 -14.85 -4.62 7.36
C ILE A 294 -15.70 -5.05 6.18
N GLU A 295 -17.01 -4.87 6.25
CA GLU A 295 -17.96 -5.20 5.19
C GLU A 295 -19.26 -4.45 5.40
N ASN A 296 -19.87 -3.93 4.33
CA ASN A 296 -21.16 -3.21 4.39
C ASN A 296 -21.18 -2.10 5.47
N ASP A 297 -20.11 -1.30 5.55
CA ASP A 297 -19.90 -0.25 6.55
C ASP A 297 -19.82 -0.71 8.01
N LEU A 298 -19.81 -2.01 8.27
CA LEU A 298 -19.58 -2.59 9.58
C LEU A 298 -18.10 -2.88 9.77
N PHE A 299 -17.56 -2.50 10.92
CA PHE A 299 -16.21 -2.76 11.36
C PHE A 299 -16.22 -3.80 12.48
N TYR A 300 -15.50 -4.89 12.31
CA TYR A 300 -15.29 -5.93 13.32
C TYR A 300 -13.81 -6.07 13.63
N LEU A 301 -13.45 -6.09 14.91
CA LEU A 301 -12.08 -6.27 15.38
C LEU A 301 -12.07 -7.17 16.61
N ARG A 302 -11.10 -8.08 16.66
CA ARG A 302 -10.87 -9.00 17.77
C ARG A 302 -9.41 -8.99 18.20
N PHE A 303 -9.18 -9.08 19.50
CA PHE A 303 -7.87 -9.30 20.10
C PHE A 303 -7.62 -10.78 20.41
N PHE A 304 -6.35 -11.21 20.41
CA PHE A 304 -5.96 -12.60 20.70
C PHE A 304 -5.89 -12.94 22.19
N ASP A 305 -5.75 -11.95 23.06
CA ASP A 305 -5.68 -12.10 24.51
C ASP A 305 -7.06 -12.27 25.19
N GLY A 306 -8.14 -12.22 24.40
CA GLY A 306 -9.50 -12.34 24.89
C GLY A 306 -10.10 -11.02 25.40
N GLU A 307 -9.45 -9.87 25.13
CA GLU A 307 -10.10 -8.57 25.29
C GLU A 307 -11.35 -8.41 24.38
N GLU A 308 -12.22 -7.48 24.76
CA GLU A 308 -13.54 -7.26 24.15
C GLU A 308 -13.46 -7.06 22.63
N ASP A 309 -14.31 -7.77 21.88
CA ASP A 309 -14.48 -7.55 20.44
C ASP A 309 -15.04 -6.13 20.22
N PHE A 310 -14.43 -5.36 19.31
CA PHE A 310 -14.95 -4.06 18.91
C PHE A 310 -15.76 -4.20 17.64
N SER A 311 -17.00 -3.72 17.70
CA SER A 311 -17.91 -3.73 16.57
C SER A 311 -18.69 -2.41 16.47
N TYR A 312 -18.63 -1.74 15.32
CA TYR A 312 -19.33 -0.46 15.09
C TYR A 312 -19.50 -0.14 13.60
N ASN A 313 -20.28 0.90 13.27
CA ASN A 313 -20.42 1.41 11.91
C ASN A 313 -19.29 2.41 11.58
N ILE A 314 -18.65 2.31 10.42
CA ILE A 314 -17.52 3.17 10.04
C ILE A 314 -17.92 4.61 9.68
N ASN A 315 -19.20 4.90 9.51
CA ASN A 315 -19.69 6.24 9.22
C ASN A 315 -19.78 7.08 10.51
N PRO A 316 -19.35 8.36 10.51
CA PRO A 316 -19.50 9.23 11.67
C PRO A 316 -20.96 9.50 12.07
N PRO A 317 -21.28 9.67 13.37
CA PRO A 317 -20.38 9.48 14.51
C PRO A 317 -20.06 7.99 14.73
N ARG A 318 -18.76 7.66 14.81
CA ARG A 318 -18.27 6.28 15.01
C ARG A 318 -18.34 5.94 16.49
N GLU A 319 -19.55 5.67 16.95
CA GLU A 319 -19.79 5.29 18.33
C GLU A 319 -19.59 3.78 18.50
N LYS A 320 -18.94 3.39 19.61
CA LYS A 320 -18.89 1.98 20.03
C LYS A 320 -20.30 1.56 20.42
N ASN A 321 -21.06 1.07 19.46
CA ASN A 321 -22.42 0.58 19.68
C ASN A 321 -22.47 -0.94 19.89
N ASN A 322 -21.31 -1.62 19.78
CA ASN A 322 -21.11 -3.06 19.84
C ASN A 322 -22.27 -3.80 19.13
N PHE A 323 -22.44 -3.55 17.83
CA PHE A 323 -23.54 -4.13 17.05
C PHE A 323 -23.60 -5.66 17.17
N CYS A 324 -22.52 -6.33 17.57
CA CYS A 324 -22.54 -7.74 17.92
C CYS A 324 -23.57 -8.13 18.99
N ASN A 325 -23.90 -7.22 19.92
CA ASN A 325 -24.97 -7.44 20.90
C ASN A 325 -26.36 -7.31 20.28
N LEU A 326 -26.49 -6.48 19.24
CA LEU A 326 -27.76 -6.19 18.56
C LEU A 326 -28.06 -7.21 17.47
N ASP A 327 -27.04 -7.65 16.73
CA ASP A 327 -27.11 -8.66 15.68
C ASP A 327 -25.96 -9.68 15.83
N PRO A 328 -26.14 -10.69 16.71
CA PRO A 328 -25.17 -11.75 16.90
C PRO A 328 -24.88 -12.57 15.64
N LYS A 329 -25.86 -12.65 14.72
CA LYS A 329 -25.72 -13.40 13.47
C LYS A 329 -24.72 -12.71 12.54
N VAL A 330 -24.92 -11.42 12.28
CA VAL A 330 -24.00 -10.62 11.45
C VAL A 330 -22.60 -10.60 12.07
N CYS A 331 -22.51 -10.45 13.39
CA CYS A 331 -21.22 -10.51 14.08
C CYS A 331 -20.51 -11.85 13.90
N ASN A 332 -21.23 -12.97 14.03
CA ASN A 332 -20.65 -14.29 13.84
C ASN A 332 -20.19 -14.51 12.38
N GLU A 333 -20.92 -13.98 11.40
CA GLU A 333 -20.52 -14.00 9.99
C GLU A 333 -19.21 -13.22 9.76
N MET A 334 -19.11 -11.99 10.28
CA MET A 334 -17.89 -11.17 10.18
C MET A 334 -16.71 -11.84 10.91
N SER A 335 -16.94 -12.37 12.11
CA SER A 335 -15.93 -13.10 12.88
C SER A 335 -15.42 -14.33 12.11
N THR A 336 -16.33 -15.07 11.48
CA THR A 336 -16.00 -16.24 10.67
C THR A 336 -15.15 -15.85 9.46
N LYS A 337 -15.54 -14.79 8.73
CA LYS A 337 -14.77 -14.27 7.59
C LYS A 337 -13.36 -13.80 8.00
N ALA A 338 -13.26 -13.06 9.10
CA ALA A 338 -11.98 -12.59 9.66
C ALA A 338 -11.05 -13.78 10.01
N LYS A 339 -11.58 -14.80 10.70
CA LYS A 339 -10.83 -16.02 11.05
C LYS A 339 -10.46 -16.84 9.83
N ALA A 340 -11.32 -16.92 8.82
CA ALA A 340 -11.04 -17.64 7.59
C ALA A 340 -9.85 -17.03 6.84
N TYR A 341 -9.80 -15.70 6.71
CA TYR A 341 -8.66 -15.00 6.10
C TYR A 341 -7.37 -15.20 6.89
N LEU A 342 -7.45 -15.08 8.21
CA LEU A 342 -6.33 -15.34 9.11
C LEU A 342 -5.80 -16.78 8.90
N ASN A 343 -6.64 -17.78 9.10
CA ASN A 343 -6.26 -19.19 9.03
C ASN A 343 -5.73 -19.58 7.65
N LEU A 344 -6.35 -19.06 6.58
CA LEU A 344 -5.88 -19.28 5.22
C LEU A 344 -4.47 -18.71 5.02
N SER A 345 -4.21 -17.46 5.42
CA SER A 345 -2.87 -16.87 5.33
C SER A 345 -1.82 -17.71 6.09
N TYR A 346 -2.14 -18.14 7.31
CA TYR A 346 -1.25 -19.03 8.09
C TYR A 346 -0.97 -20.35 7.38
N GLU A 347 -1.99 -21.01 6.87
CA GLU A 347 -1.86 -22.28 6.16
C GLU A 347 -0.99 -22.13 4.92
N LEU A 348 -1.29 -21.15 4.06
CA LEU A 348 -0.55 -20.88 2.84
C LEU A 348 0.94 -20.61 3.11
N LEU A 349 1.24 -19.84 4.16
CA LEU A 349 2.61 -19.49 4.53
C LEU A 349 3.35 -20.66 5.20
N ASN A 350 2.70 -21.40 6.10
CA ASN A 350 3.31 -22.52 6.82
C ASN A 350 3.61 -23.71 5.91
N GLN A 351 2.72 -23.98 4.95
CA GLN A 351 2.90 -25.09 4.01
C GLN A 351 3.64 -24.68 2.74
N ASN A 352 3.96 -23.39 2.58
CA ASN A 352 4.63 -22.86 1.40
C ASN A 352 3.86 -23.14 0.09
N ILE A 353 2.55 -22.89 0.11
CA ILE A 353 1.62 -23.16 -1.01
C ILE A 353 0.89 -21.91 -1.51
N VAL A 354 1.42 -20.71 -1.21
CA VAL A 354 0.86 -19.43 -1.69
C VAL A 354 0.74 -19.43 -3.22
N PHE A 355 1.82 -19.80 -3.92
CA PHE A 355 1.84 -19.97 -5.37
C PHE A 355 2.33 -21.38 -5.71
N PRO A 356 1.72 -22.07 -6.69
CA PRO A 356 2.12 -23.42 -7.06
C PRO A 356 3.56 -23.47 -7.56
N SER A 357 4.22 -24.60 -7.36
CA SER A 357 5.50 -24.91 -8.01
C SER A 357 5.37 -24.88 -9.54
N GLU A 358 6.50 -24.82 -10.25
CA GLU A 358 6.48 -24.81 -11.72
C GLU A 358 5.81 -26.07 -12.31
N ALA A 359 6.08 -27.24 -11.73
CA ALA A 359 5.47 -28.51 -12.14
C ALA A 359 3.94 -28.50 -11.93
N GLU A 360 3.48 -28.03 -10.77
CA GLU A 360 2.04 -27.90 -10.48
C GLU A 360 1.38 -26.88 -11.40
N LEU A 361 2.03 -25.75 -11.65
CA LEU A 361 1.54 -24.72 -12.55
C LEU A 361 1.38 -25.25 -13.98
N GLN A 362 2.35 -26.02 -14.49
CA GLN A 362 2.24 -26.66 -15.80
C GLN A 362 1.07 -27.64 -15.84
N LYS A 363 0.84 -28.40 -14.77
CA LYS A 363 -0.31 -29.30 -14.66
C LYS A 363 -1.65 -28.54 -14.66
N ILE A 364 -1.72 -27.40 -13.95
CA ILE A 364 -2.92 -26.54 -13.91
C ILE A 364 -3.20 -25.95 -15.30
N LEU A 365 -2.17 -25.47 -15.99
CA LEU A 365 -2.31 -24.83 -17.30
C LEU A 365 -2.57 -25.81 -18.46
N SER A 366 -2.16 -27.07 -18.31
CA SER A 366 -2.41 -28.14 -19.28
C SER A 366 -3.71 -28.92 -19.02
N ALA A 367 -4.37 -28.71 -17.87
CA ALA A 367 -5.66 -29.32 -17.59
C ALA A 367 -6.70 -28.81 -18.60
N PRO A 368 -7.54 -29.70 -19.18
CA PRO A 368 -8.62 -29.26 -20.05
C PRO A 368 -9.53 -28.32 -19.26
N THR A 369 -9.71 -27.09 -19.76
CA THR A 369 -10.69 -26.17 -19.22
C THR A 369 -12.07 -26.77 -19.50
N ASN A 370 -12.76 -27.27 -18.46
CA ASN A 370 -14.16 -27.63 -18.62
C ASN A 370 -14.94 -26.37 -19.05
N PRO A 371 -15.77 -26.47 -20.11
CA PRO A 371 -16.46 -25.33 -20.71
C PRO A 371 -17.43 -24.63 -19.76
#